data_AF-A0A8J9U4L2-F1
#
_entry.id   AF-A0A8J9U4L2-F1
#
_cell.length_a   1.000
_cell.length_b   1.000
_cell.length_c   1.000
_cell.angle_alpha   90.00
_cell.angle_beta   90.00
_cell.angle_gamma   90.00
#
_symmetry.space_group_name_H-M   'P 1'
#
loop_
_entity.id
_entity.type
_entity.pdbx_description
1 polymer ?
#
loop_
_entity_poly.entity_id
_entity_poly.type
_entity_poly.pdbx_seq_one_letter_code
_entity_poly.pdbx_strand_id
1 'polypeptide(L)'
;MDVVKTVGKYLNTPVGTICYNTDKVLTTLLDKENVEGLASIILRLAAKSGTTMSQEQTLLSYQWLEHIAMYANQAITNSNFAKSFLQGINKALEKSTYLTGNYFTVTDIAAYHVLYPLIERISVSEQESLLHIKKNVEGLASIILRLAAKSGTTMSQEQTLLSYQWLEHIAMYANQAITNSNFAKSFLQVLTTLLDKENVEGLASIILRLAAKSGTTMSQEQTLLSYQWLEHIAMYANQAITNSNFAKSFLQGINKALEKSAADLRRLFEKVETMTMET
;
A
#
# COMPACT_ATOMS: atom_id res chain seq x y z
N MET A 1 -14.91 9.69 3.49
CA MET A 1 -15.05 10.53 2.28
C MET A 1 -13.92 10.26 1.31
N ASP A 2 -12.68 10.10 1.79
CA ASP A 2 -11.49 10.02 0.94
C ASP A 2 -11.40 8.72 0.13
N VAL A 3 -11.92 7.60 0.65
CA VAL A 3 -11.89 6.30 -0.02
C VAL A 3 -12.46 6.35 -1.44
N VAL A 4 -13.59 7.03 -1.65
CA VAL A 4 -14.20 7.16 -2.99
C VAL A 4 -13.29 7.94 -3.94
N LYS A 5 -12.68 9.04 -3.46
CA LYS A 5 -11.74 9.84 -4.27
C LYS A 5 -10.51 9.02 -4.63
N THR A 6 -9.97 8.27 -3.67
CA THR A 6 -8.79 7.43 -3.89
C THR A 6 -9.07 6.30 -4.87
N VAL A 7 -10.22 5.63 -4.75
CA VAL A 7 -10.69 4.63 -5.71
C VAL A 7 -10.88 5.25 -7.09
N GLY A 8 -11.52 6.41 -7.19
CA GLY A 8 -11.69 7.12 -8.46
C GLY A 8 -10.37 7.46 -9.13
N LYS A 9 -9.40 7.96 -8.36
CA LYS A 9 -8.04 8.22 -8.85
C LYS A 9 -7.36 6.94 -9.33
N TYR A 10 -7.48 5.84 -8.58
CA TYR A 10 -6.94 4.54 -8.97
C TYR A 10 -7.52 4.07 -10.31
N LEU A 11 -8.84 4.21 -10.48
CA LEU A 11 -9.56 3.82 -11.69
C LEU A 11 -9.43 4.83 -12.84
N ASN A 12 -8.68 5.93 -12.64
CA ASN A 12 -8.64 7.07 -13.55
C ASN A 12 -10.05 7.55 -13.98
N THR A 13 -11.00 7.53 -13.05
CA THR A 13 -12.42 7.80 -13.30
C THR A 13 -12.88 8.97 -12.45
N PRO A 14 -13.45 10.04 -13.04
CA PRO A 14 -13.96 11.19 -12.29
C PRO A 14 -15.09 10.78 -11.34
N VAL A 15 -14.95 11.16 -10.07
CA VAL A 15 -15.89 10.79 -9.00
C VAL A 15 -17.07 11.75 -8.85
N GLY A 16 -17.02 12.93 -9.46
CA GLY A 16 -18.02 13.97 -9.25
C GLY A 16 -17.96 14.62 -7.85
N THR A 17 -18.93 15.47 -7.55
CA THR A 17 -19.06 16.09 -6.23
C THR A 17 -19.59 15.04 -5.25
N ILE A 18 -18.89 14.86 -4.13
CA ILE A 18 -19.27 13.92 -3.08
C ILE A 18 -19.93 14.72 -1.95
N CYS A 19 -21.12 14.32 -1.53
CA CYS A 19 -21.85 14.93 -0.42
C CYS A 19 -22.55 13.86 0.43
N TYR A 20 -23.23 14.29 1.49
CA TYR A 20 -24.14 13.45 2.27
C TYR A 20 -25.56 13.95 2.06
N ASN A 21 -26.52 13.05 1.86
CA ASN A 21 -27.93 13.40 1.82
C ASN A 21 -28.49 13.64 3.24
N THR A 22 -29.79 13.91 3.35
CA THR A 22 -30.48 14.18 4.64
C THR A 22 -30.34 13.03 5.63
N ASP A 23 -30.21 11.81 5.14
CA ASP A 23 -30.09 10.59 5.94
C ASP A 23 -28.62 10.25 6.26
N LYS A 24 -27.70 11.18 5.97
CA LYS A 24 -26.25 10.99 6.13
C LYS A 24 -25.70 9.84 5.28
N VAL A 25 -26.36 9.52 4.17
CA VAL A 25 -25.86 8.55 3.19
C VAL A 25 -24.95 9.25 2.21
N LEU A 26 -23.79 8.65 1.95
CA LEU A 26 -22.81 9.16 1.00
C LEU A 26 -23.42 9.16 -0.41
N THR A 27 -23.38 10.30 -1.08
CA THR A 27 -24.02 10.51 -2.38
C THR A 27 -23.05 11.18 -3.34
N THR A 28 -23.15 10.85 -4.63
CA THR A 28 -22.46 11.59 -5.69
C THR A 28 -23.24 11.61 -7.01
N LEU A 29 -22.89 12.53 -7.91
CA LEU A 29 -23.46 12.62 -9.24
C LEU A 29 -22.53 11.95 -10.26
N LEU A 30 -22.92 10.77 -10.73
CA LEU A 30 -22.22 10.04 -11.79
C LEU A 30 -23.13 9.93 -13.01
N ASP A 31 -22.66 10.38 -14.17
CA ASP A 31 -23.41 10.33 -15.44
C ASP A 31 -24.79 10.99 -15.39
N LYS A 32 -24.87 12.10 -14.64
CA LYS A 32 -26.11 12.86 -14.37
C LYS A 32 -27.14 12.10 -13.53
N GLU A 33 -26.76 10.97 -12.95
CA GLU A 33 -27.57 10.22 -12.00
C GLU A 33 -27.01 10.38 -10.58
N ASN A 34 -27.91 10.56 -9.62
CA ASN A 34 -27.55 10.51 -8.21
C ASN A 34 -27.32 9.04 -7.82
N VAL A 35 -26.14 8.75 -7.30
CA VAL A 35 -25.75 7.43 -6.81
C VAL A 35 -25.49 7.54 -5.32
N GLU A 36 -26.19 6.72 -4.55
CA GLU A 36 -26.14 6.72 -3.09
C GLU A 36 -25.53 5.42 -2.57
N GLY A 37 -24.78 5.52 -1.47
CA GLY A 37 -24.14 4.41 -0.79
C GLY A 37 -22.72 4.13 -1.30
N LEU A 38 -21.82 3.80 -0.37
CA LEU A 38 -20.41 3.57 -0.68
C LEU A 38 -20.22 2.45 -1.72
N ALA A 39 -20.93 1.33 -1.57
CA ALA A 39 -20.78 0.19 -2.47
C ALA A 39 -21.23 0.53 -3.89
N SER A 40 -22.42 1.11 -4.04
CA SER A 40 -22.98 1.53 -5.33
C SER A 40 -22.06 2.50 -6.05
N ILE A 41 -21.52 3.49 -5.34
CA ILE A 41 -20.61 4.49 -5.91
C ILE A 41 -19.33 3.80 -6.43
N ILE A 42 -18.69 2.97 -5.59
CA ILE A 42 -17.43 2.30 -5.95
C ILE A 42 -17.62 1.33 -7.13
N LEU A 43 -18.69 0.53 -7.12
CA LEU A 43 -18.97 -0.41 -8.20
C LEU A 43 -19.30 0.31 -9.51
N ARG A 44 -19.99 1.45 -9.45
CA ARG A 44 -20.29 2.23 -10.65
C ARG A 44 -19.05 2.90 -11.23
N LEU A 45 -18.13 3.36 -10.38
CA LEU A 45 -16.82 3.83 -10.83
C LEU A 45 -16.05 2.71 -11.53
N ALA A 46 -16.02 1.51 -10.96
CA ALA A 46 -15.31 0.37 -11.56
C ALA A 46 -15.91 -0.03 -12.92
N ALA A 47 -17.24 -0.09 -13.03
CA ALA A 47 -17.91 -0.35 -14.30
C ALA A 47 -17.58 0.71 -15.35
N LYS A 48 -17.57 1.99 -14.96
CA LYS A 48 -17.28 3.12 -15.84
C LYS A 48 -15.81 3.16 -16.29
N SER A 49 -14.90 2.67 -15.46
CA SER A 49 -13.48 2.58 -15.81
C SER A 49 -13.17 1.48 -16.84
N GLY A 50 -14.18 0.68 -17.24
CA GLY A 50 -14.02 -0.50 -18.07
C GLY A 50 -13.51 -1.72 -17.31
N THR A 51 -13.48 -1.69 -15.97
CA THR A 51 -13.11 -2.87 -15.17
C THR A 51 -14.22 -3.91 -15.27
N THR A 52 -13.92 -5.05 -15.89
CA THR A 52 -14.86 -6.17 -16.00
C THR A 52 -14.76 -7.06 -14.76
N MET A 53 -15.89 -7.27 -14.09
CA MET A 53 -16.02 -8.26 -13.02
C MET A 53 -17.11 -9.26 -13.40
N SER A 54 -16.92 -10.53 -13.04
CA SER A 54 -17.98 -11.54 -13.11
C SER A 54 -19.14 -11.17 -12.17
N GLN A 55 -20.30 -11.79 -12.36
CA GLN A 55 -21.46 -11.59 -11.50
C GLN A 55 -21.15 -11.98 -10.04
N GLU A 56 -20.43 -13.07 -9.83
CA GLU A 56 -20.01 -13.53 -8.50
C GLU A 56 -19.08 -12.50 -7.82
N GLN A 57 -18.06 -12.03 -8.54
CA GLN A 57 -17.16 -10.98 -8.03
C GLN A 57 -17.93 -9.71 -7.69
N THR A 58 -18.87 -9.29 -8.53
CA THR A 58 -19.69 -8.09 -8.30
C THR A 58 -20.54 -8.24 -7.03
N LEU A 59 -21.15 -9.41 -6.82
CA LEU A 59 -21.96 -9.69 -5.63
C LEU A 59 -21.11 -9.70 -4.36
N LEU A 60 -19.97 -10.39 -4.38
CA LEU A 60 -19.03 -10.40 -3.26
C LEU A 60 -18.48 -9.00 -2.98
N SER A 61 -18.14 -8.26 -4.03
CA SER A 61 -17.71 -6.87 -3.92
C SER A 61 -18.75 -6.01 -3.22
N TYR A 62 -20.01 -6.12 -3.63
CA TYR A 62 -21.12 -5.40 -3.01
C TYR A 62 -21.24 -5.76 -1.53
N GLN A 63 -21.27 -7.05 -1.20
CA GLN A 63 -21.38 -7.54 0.18
C GLN A 63 -20.28 -6.98 1.09
N TRP A 64 -19.03 -7.02 0.63
CA TRP A 64 -17.90 -6.52 1.41
C TRP A 64 -17.90 -5.01 1.56
N LEU A 65 -18.23 -4.28 0.48
CA LEU A 65 -18.31 -2.82 0.53
C LEU A 65 -19.43 -2.34 1.47
N GLU A 66 -20.58 -3.00 1.47
CA GLU A 66 -21.67 -2.72 2.42
C GLU A 66 -21.26 -3.06 3.86
N HIS A 67 -20.63 -4.22 4.08
CA HIS A 67 -20.13 -4.60 5.39
C HIS A 67 -19.15 -3.56 5.95
N ILE A 68 -18.22 -3.09 5.11
CA ILE A 68 -17.26 -2.04 5.46
C ILE A 68 -17.98 -0.71 5.73
N ALA A 69 -18.90 -0.30 4.86
CA ALA A 69 -19.64 0.95 5.00
C ALA A 69 -20.43 1.01 6.31
N MET A 70 -21.03 -0.12 6.70
CA MET A 70 -21.87 -0.24 7.89
C MET A 70 -21.06 -0.18 9.19
N TYR A 71 -19.88 -0.81 9.22
CA TYR A 71 -19.15 -1.03 10.48
C TYR A 71 -17.89 -0.16 10.67
N ALA A 72 -17.33 0.41 9.60
CA ALA A 72 -16.07 1.17 9.71
C ALA A 72 -16.15 2.35 10.68
N ASN A 73 -17.23 3.14 10.65
CA ASN A 73 -17.40 4.29 11.54
C ASN A 73 -17.44 3.87 13.02
N GLN A 74 -18.08 2.74 13.31
CA GLN A 74 -18.13 2.19 14.67
C GLN A 74 -16.76 1.66 15.10
N ALA A 75 -16.03 1.00 14.20
CA ALA A 75 -14.65 0.55 14.44
C ALA A 75 -13.70 1.73 14.71
N ILE A 76 -13.86 2.86 14.02
CA ILE A 76 -13.04 4.06 14.27
C ILE A 76 -13.24 4.60 15.69
N THR A 77 -14.44 4.49 16.25
CA THR A 77 -14.80 5.11 17.53
C THR A 77 -14.63 4.17 18.73
N ASN A 78 -14.57 2.84 18.52
CA ASN A 78 -14.48 1.85 19.57
C ASN A 78 -13.42 0.77 19.25
N SER A 79 -12.33 0.75 20.02
CA SER A 79 -11.21 -0.18 19.82
C SER A 79 -11.60 -1.66 19.98
N ASN A 80 -12.44 -1.99 20.97
CA ASN A 80 -12.91 -3.37 21.16
C ASN A 80 -13.76 -3.85 19.99
N PHE A 81 -14.60 -2.95 19.45
CA PHE A 81 -15.36 -3.23 18.25
C PHE A 81 -14.45 -3.35 17.03
N ALA A 82 -13.46 -2.45 16.89
CA ALA A 82 -12.47 -2.49 15.81
C ALA A 82 -11.76 -3.85 15.75
N LYS A 83 -11.33 -4.36 16.91
CA LYS A 83 -10.71 -5.68 17.02
C LYS A 83 -11.64 -6.79 16.52
N SER A 84 -12.89 -6.79 16.97
CA SER A 84 -13.87 -7.81 16.57
C SER A 84 -14.20 -7.74 15.07
N PHE A 85 -14.33 -6.52 14.54
CA PHE A 85 -14.54 -6.24 13.12
C PHE A 85 -13.37 -6.74 12.26
N LEU A 86 -12.13 -6.40 12.65
CA LEU A 86 -10.92 -6.88 11.99
C LEU A 86 -10.78 -8.40 12.09
N GLN A 87 -11.13 -9.02 13.22
CA GLN A 87 -11.11 -10.48 13.35
C GLN A 87 -12.10 -11.16 12.39
N GLY A 88 -13.28 -10.57 12.18
CA GLY A 88 -14.25 -11.06 11.20
C GLY A 88 -13.69 -11.07 9.77
N ILE A 89 -13.07 -9.96 9.36
CA ILE A 89 -12.44 -9.85 8.04
C ILE A 89 -11.23 -10.79 7.92
N ASN A 90 -10.43 -10.93 8.98
CA ASN A 90 -9.27 -11.82 9.01
C ASN A 90 -9.67 -13.28 8.84
N LYS A 91 -10.76 -13.69 9.47
CA LYS A 91 -11.32 -15.03 9.30
C LYS A 91 -11.82 -15.25 7.88
N ALA A 92 -12.43 -14.24 7.24
CA ALA A 92 -12.87 -14.38 5.86
C ALA A 92 -11.70 -14.54 4.88
N LEU A 93 -10.58 -13.85 5.14
CA LEU A 93 -9.33 -13.96 4.37
C LEU A 93 -8.49 -15.20 4.71
N GLU A 94 -8.94 -16.07 5.62
CA GLU A 94 -8.21 -17.30 5.96
C GLU A 94 -8.05 -18.23 4.75
N LYS A 95 -9.08 -18.26 3.88
CA LYS A 95 -9.15 -19.16 2.71
C LYS A 95 -9.05 -18.44 1.37
N SER A 96 -8.86 -17.13 1.38
CA SER A 96 -8.81 -16.32 0.16
C SER A 96 -7.67 -15.31 0.20
N THR A 97 -7.10 -15.02 -0.97
CA THR A 97 -6.04 -14.00 -1.07
C THR A 97 -6.63 -12.59 -1.01
N TYR A 98 -7.85 -12.44 -1.53
CA TYR A 98 -8.58 -11.19 -1.66
C TYR A 98 -10.00 -11.35 -1.09
N LEU A 99 -10.70 -10.23 -0.87
CA LEU A 99 -12.05 -10.25 -0.31
C LEU A 99 -13.05 -10.91 -1.28
N THR A 100 -12.82 -10.80 -2.58
CA THR A 100 -13.63 -11.42 -3.63
C THR A 100 -13.04 -12.75 -4.12
N GLY A 101 -12.34 -13.46 -3.24
CA GLY A 101 -11.76 -14.77 -3.50
C GLY A 101 -10.31 -14.68 -3.98
N ASN A 102 -10.04 -15.17 -5.19
CA ASN A 102 -8.69 -15.21 -5.78
C ASN A 102 -8.40 -14.05 -6.74
N TYR A 103 -9.31 -13.07 -6.81
CA TYR A 103 -9.21 -11.95 -7.74
C TYR A 103 -9.04 -10.65 -6.97
N PHE A 104 -8.02 -9.89 -7.36
CA PHE A 104 -7.86 -8.53 -6.89
C PHE A 104 -8.90 -7.63 -7.57
N THR A 105 -9.70 -6.92 -6.79
CA THR A 105 -10.80 -6.09 -7.27
C THR A 105 -10.78 -4.70 -6.64
N VAL A 106 -11.66 -3.81 -7.12
CA VAL A 106 -11.83 -2.47 -6.53
C VAL A 106 -12.22 -2.53 -5.04
N THR A 107 -12.85 -3.62 -4.61
CA THR A 107 -13.20 -3.86 -3.21
C THR A 107 -11.97 -3.95 -2.32
N ASP A 108 -10.92 -4.61 -2.77
CA ASP A 108 -9.69 -4.75 -1.99
C ASP A 108 -9.00 -3.39 -1.80
N ILE A 109 -9.04 -2.55 -2.82
CA ILE A 109 -8.50 -1.18 -2.77
C ILE A 109 -9.28 -0.33 -1.78
N ALA A 110 -10.61 -0.36 -1.87
CA ALA A 110 -11.47 0.35 -0.94
C ALA A 110 -11.27 -0.14 0.49
N ALA A 111 -11.19 -1.47 0.68
CA ALA A 111 -10.94 -2.08 1.96
C ALA A 111 -9.58 -1.69 2.53
N TYR A 112 -8.51 -1.68 1.75
CA TYR A 112 -7.20 -1.21 2.18
C TYR A 112 -7.28 0.18 2.82
N HIS A 113 -7.89 1.14 2.13
CA HIS A 113 -7.98 2.52 2.64
C HIS A 113 -8.87 2.67 3.88
N VAL A 114 -9.81 1.76 4.10
CA VAL A 114 -10.64 1.76 5.31
C VAL A 114 -9.99 1.02 6.47
N LEU A 115 -9.37 -0.13 6.20
CA LEU A 115 -8.85 -1.03 7.22
C LEU A 115 -7.46 -0.61 7.70
N TYR A 116 -6.62 -0.03 6.83
CA TYR A 116 -5.26 0.34 7.18
C TYR A 116 -5.20 1.26 8.43
N PRO A 117 -5.96 2.36 8.52
CA PRO A 117 -5.97 3.20 9.72
C PRO A 117 -6.51 2.49 10.97
N LEU A 118 -7.34 1.46 10.82
CA LEU A 118 -7.84 0.67 11.96
C LEU A 118 -6.75 -0.27 12.49
N ILE A 119 -5.97 -0.87 11.60
CA ILE A 119 -4.87 -1.77 11.94
C ILE A 119 -3.74 -0.99 12.64
N GLU A 120 -3.43 0.22 12.20
CA GLU A 120 -2.41 1.06 12.83
C GLU A 120 -2.75 1.44 14.28
N ARG A 121 -4.04 1.42 14.65
CA ARG A 121 -4.50 1.85 15.98
C ARG A 121 -4.56 0.74 17.02
N ILE A 122 -4.50 -0.53 16.59
CA ILE A 122 -4.47 -1.68 17.51
C ILE A 122 -3.02 -2.02 17.88
N SER A 123 -2.83 -2.65 19.04
CA SER A 123 -1.49 -2.96 19.55
C SER A 123 -0.75 -3.97 18.67
N VAL A 124 0.58 -3.94 18.69
CA VAL A 124 1.43 -4.88 17.92
C VAL A 124 1.05 -6.33 18.21
N SER A 125 0.83 -6.68 19.48
CA SER A 125 0.40 -8.03 19.88
C SER A 125 -0.96 -8.42 19.28
N GLU A 126 -1.89 -7.47 19.15
CA GLU A 126 -3.18 -7.75 18.51
C GLU A 126 -3.05 -7.90 16.99
N GLN A 127 -2.17 -7.11 16.37
CA GLN A 127 -1.89 -7.23 14.95
C GLN A 127 -1.33 -8.62 14.60
N GLU A 128 -0.53 -9.23 15.47
CA GLU A 128 -0.02 -10.60 15.27
C GLU A 128 -1.13 -11.64 15.15
N SER A 129 -2.29 -11.40 15.75
CA SER A 129 -3.47 -12.27 15.61
C SER A 129 -4.23 -12.07 14.28
N LEU A 130 -3.87 -11.05 13.49
CA LEU A 130 -4.53 -10.66 12.24
C LEU A 130 -3.67 -10.93 11.01
N LEU A 131 -3.02 -12.10 10.97
CA LEU A 131 -2.05 -12.48 9.93
C LEU A 131 -2.59 -12.35 8.49
N HIS A 132 -3.85 -12.74 8.25
CA HIS A 132 -4.43 -12.74 6.90
C HIS A 132 -4.71 -11.33 6.41
N ILE A 133 -5.22 -10.46 7.28
CA ILE A 133 -5.38 -9.04 6.96
C ILE A 133 -4.03 -8.38 6.72
N LYS A 134 -3.03 -8.60 7.58
CA LYS A 134 -1.70 -7.98 7.39
C LYS A 134 -1.11 -8.38 6.05
N LYS A 135 -1.13 -9.68 5.74
CA LYS A 135 -0.66 -10.21 4.44
C LYS A 135 -1.41 -9.57 3.27
N ASN A 136 -2.74 -9.45 3.36
CA ASN A 136 -3.55 -8.82 2.33
C ASN A 136 -3.16 -7.35 2.17
N VAL A 137 -3.17 -6.56 3.24
CA VAL A 137 -2.83 -5.13 3.24
C VAL A 137 -1.41 -4.87 2.70
N GLU A 138 -0.41 -5.64 3.13
CA GLU A 138 0.96 -5.53 2.63
C GLU A 138 1.06 -5.89 1.13
N GLY A 139 0.34 -6.94 0.70
CA GLY A 139 0.23 -7.31 -0.70
C GLY A 139 -0.43 -6.22 -1.56
N LEU A 140 -1.51 -5.62 -1.07
CA LEU A 140 -2.22 -4.52 -1.73
C LEU A 140 -1.34 -3.28 -1.85
N ALA A 141 -0.59 -2.93 -0.79
CA ALA A 141 0.35 -1.82 -0.83
C ALA A 141 1.40 -2.00 -1.94
N SER A 142 1.96 -3.21 -2.09
CA SER A 142 2.90 -3.51 -3.18
C SER A 142 2.27 -3.36 -4.57
N ILE A 143 1.04 -3.86 -4.75
CA ILE A 143 0.31 -3.75 -6.03
C ILE A 143 0.02 -2.29 -6.38
N ILE A 144 -0.46 -1.50 -5.41
CA ILE A 144 -0.76 -0.08 -5.59
C ILE A 144 0.51 0.68 -6.02
N LEU A 145 1.65 0.42 -5.37
CA LEU A 145 2.93 1.02 -5.74
C LEU A 145 3.37 0.64 -7.17
N ARG A 146 3.23 -0.63 -7.58
CA ARG A 146 3.55 -1.07 -8.94
C ARG A 146 2.68 -0.39 -9.99
N LEU A 147 1.39 -0.22 -9.71
CA LEU A 147 0.45 0.42 -10.63
C LEU A 147 0.69 1.94 -10.73
N ALA A 148 1.06 2.59 -9.62
CA ALA A 148 1.52 3.98 -9.64
C ALA A 148 2.81 4.16 -10.47
N ALA A 149 3.72 3.18 -10.45
CA ALA A 149 4.91 3.19 -11.29
C ALA A 149 4.59 3.05 -12.78
N LYS A 150 3.71 2.11 -13.15
CA LYS A 150 3.38 1.84 -14.56
C LYS A 150 2.59 2.96 -15.24
N SER A 151 1.75 3.69 -14.50
CA SER A 151 0.84 4.71 -15.06
C SER A 151 1.52 6.02 -15.50
N GLY A 152 2.84 6.18 -15.32
CA GLY A 152 3.55 7.41 -15.70
C GLY A 152 3.13 8.66 -14.91
N THR A 153 2.13 8.56 -14.04
CA THR A 153 1.64 9.68 -13.24
C THR A 153 2.67 10.09 -12.21
N THR A 154 2.89 11.40 -12.06
CA THR A 154 3.69 11.97 -10.98
C THR A 154 3.10 11.55 -9.64
N MET A 155 3.87 10.82 -8.83
CA MET A 155 3.42 10.33 -7.52
C MET A 155 2.91 11.49 -6.67
N SER A 156 1.64 11.48 -6.24
CA SER A 156 1.13 12.52 -5.34
C SER A 156 1.89 12.50 -4.00
N GLN A 157 1.84 13.60 -3.25
CA GLN A 157 2.48 13.71 -1.92
C GLN A 157 2.10 12.54 -0.99
N GLU A 158 0.85 12.09 -1.08
CA GLU A 158 0.33 10.90 -0.38
C GLU A 158 0.97 9.57 -0.86
N GLN A 159 1.26 9.42 -2.16
CA GLN A 159 1.96 8.24 -2.68
C GLN A 159 3.43 8.24 -2.27
N THR A 160 4.06 9.43 -2.18
CA THR A 160 5.41 9.58 -1.63
C THR A 160 5.45 9.22 -0.14
N LEU A 161 4.44 9.65 0.62
CA LEU A 161 4.29 9.30 2.03
C LEU A 161 4.10 7.79 2.22
N LEU A 162 3.27 7.14 1.39
CA LEU A 162 3.10 5.69 1.41
C LEU A 162 4.39 4.94 1.05
N SER A 163 5.16 5.43 0.07
CA SER A 163 6.49 4.88 -0.22
C SER A 163 7.47 5.07 0.95
N TYR A 164 7.40 6.19 1.65
CA TYR A 164 8.21 6.46 2.84
C TYR A 164 7.85 5.51 3.99
N GLN A 165 6.55 5.36 4.30
CA GLN A 165 6.04 4.41 5.31
C GLN A 165 6.42 2.96 4.96
N TRP A 166 6.38 2.61 3.67
CA TRP A 166 6.82 1.30 3.19
C TRP A 166 8.32 1.07 3.42
N LEU A 167 9.16 2.08 3.15
CA LEU A 167 10.60 2.02 3.42
C LEU A 167 10.90 1.92 4.94
N GLU A 168 10.17 2.65 5.79
CA GLU A 168 10.29 2.55 7.25
C GLU A 168 9.89 1.16 7.76
N HIS A 169 8.81 0.58 7.22
CA HIS A 169 8.41 -0.78 7.55
C HIS A 169 9.45 -1.82 7.09
N ILE A 170 10.01 -1.67 5.90
CA ILE A 170 11.12 -2.53 5.45
C ILE A 170 12.33 -2.41 6.37
N ALA A 171 12.71 -1.20 6.78
CA ALA A 171 13.81 -0.98 7.71
C ALA A 171 13.53 -1.60 9.09
N MET A 172 12.31 -1.45 9.60
CA MET A 172 11.86 -2.07 10.85
C MET A 172 11.94 -3.61 10.77
N TYR A 173 11.44 -4.20 9.69
CA TYR A 173 11.50 -5.64 9.49
C TYR A 173 12.93 -6.14 9.23
N ALA A 174 13.78 -5.37 8.54
CA ALA A 174 15.20 -5.69 8.41
C ALA A 174 15.90 -5.72 9.78
N ASN A 175 15.55 -4.79 10.69
CA ASN A 175 16.08 -4.78 12.06
C ASN A 175 15.60 -5.99 12.89
N GLN A 176 14.36 -6.41 12.74
CA GLN A 176 13.87 -7.65 13.36
C GLN A 176 14.54 -8.90 12.77
N ALA A 177 14.83 -8.89 11.46
CA ALA A 177 15.56 -9.97 10.79
C ALA A 177 17.02 -10.06 11.26
N ILE A 178 17.66 -8.96 11.63
CA ILE A 178 19.04 -8.97 12.18
C ILE A 178 19.11 -9.72 13.52
N THR A 179 18.04 -9.70 14.31
CA THR A 179 18.00 -10.31 15.65
C THR A 179 17.38 -11.71 15.67
N ASN A 180 16.66 -12.11 14.62
CA ASN A 180 15.99 -13.41 14.51
C ASN A 180 16.26 -14.08 13.16
N SER A 181 17.05 -15.15 13.16
CA SER A 181 17.47 -15.88 11.95
C SER A 181 16.33 -16.57 11.20
N ASN A 182 15.29 -17.04 11.90
CA ASN A 182 14.12 -17.65 11.27
C ASN A 182 13.28 -16.58 10.56
N PHE A 183 13.14 -15.40 11.18
CA PHE A 183 12.47 -14.26 10.56
C PHE A 183 13.28 -13.72 9.37
N ALA A 184 14.61 -13.69 9.48
CA ALA A 184 15.49 -13.25 8.40
C ALA A 184 15.30 -14.03 7.11
N LYS A 185 15.14 -15.36 7.20
CA LYS A 185 14.95 -16.21 6.03
C LYS A 185 13.63 -15.92 5.33
N SER A 186 12.54 -15.78 6.08
CA SER A 186 11.23 -15.42 5.55
C SER A 186 11.22 -14.00 4.95
N PHE A 187 11.83 -13.04 5.64
CA PHE A 187 11.97 -11.66 5.16
C PHE A 187 12.78 -11.59 3.86
N LEU A 188 13.92 -12.27 3.79
CA LEU A 188 14.75 -12.34 2.58
C LEU A 188 14.03 -13.02 1.42
N GLN A 189 13.21 -14.03 1.68
CA GLN A 189 12.43 -14.71 0.64
C GLN A 189 11.32 -13.80 0.07
N VAL A 190 10.66 -13.01 0.93
CA VAL A 190 9.72 -11.96 0.51
C VAL A 190 10.45 -10.86 -0.27
N LEU A 191 11.59 -10.39 0.23
CA LEU A 191 12.40 -9.36 -0.43
C LEU A 191 12.87 -9.81 -1.82
N THR A 192 13.30 -11.07 -1.95
CA THR A 192 13.73 -11.67 -3.23
C THR A 192 12.55 -11.77 -4.21
N THR A 193 11.36 -12.14 -3.73
CA THR A 193 10.15 -12.18 -4.55
C THR A 193 9.73 -10.77 -5.01
N LEU A 194 9.92 -9.77 -4.14
CA LEU A 194 9.69 -8.36 -4.46
C LEU A 194 10.75 -7.78 -5.41
N LEU A 195 11.97 -8.34 -5.42
CA LEU A 195 13.11 -7.89 -6.23
C LEU A 195 13.40 -8.81 -7.43
N ASP A 196 12.45 -9.63 -7.86
CA ASP A 196 12.56 -10.32 -9.15
C ASP A 196 12.80 -9.31 -10.30
N LYS A 197 13.46 -9.73 -11.38
CA LYS A 197 14.00 -8.86 -12.44
C LYS A 197 12.96 -7.89 -13.02
N GLU A 198 11.72 -8.35 -13.22
CA GLU A 198 10.60 -7.50 -13.68
C GLU A 198 10.18 -6.42 -12.66
N ASN A 199 10.47 -6.62 -11.37
CA ASN A 199 10.15 -5.68 -10.29
C ASN A 199 11.27 -4.68 -10.00
N VAL A 200 12.54 -5.04 -10.28
CA VAL A 200 13.69 -4.14 -10.07
C VAL A 200 13.59 -2.90 -10.97
N GLU A 201 13.18 -3.07 -12.23
CA GLU A 201 12.90 -1.95 -13.14
C GLU A 201 11.76 -1.06 -12.64
N GLY A 202 10.72 -1.67 -12.07
CA GLY A 202 9.61 -0.94 -11.45
C GLY A 202 10.05 -0.10 -10.24
N LEU A 203 10.82 -0.70 -9.32
CA LEU A 203 11.33 -0.02 -8.12
C LEU A 203 12.34 1.07 -8.46
N ALA A 204 13.24 0.82 -9.40
CA ALA A 204 14.18 1.82 -9.88
C ALA A 204 13.46 2.98 -10.59
N SER A 205 12.42 2.70 -11.39
CA SER A 205 11.56 3.75 -11.95
C SER A 205 10.85 4.57 -10.87
N ILE A 206 10.46 3.98 -9.74
CA ILE A 206 9.85 4.71 -8.61
C ILE A 206 10.89 5.63 -7.97
N ILE A 207 12.09 5.11 -7.66
CA ILE A 207 13.19 5.89 -7.05
C ILE A 207 13.58 7.09 -7.93
N LEU A 208 13.68 6.88 -9.24
CA LEU A 208 14.01 7.94 -10.20
C LEU A 208 12.95 9.04 -10.26
N ARG A 209 11.67 8.66 -10.19
CA ARG A 209 10.56 9.63 -10.17
C ARG A 209 10.48 10.38 -8.84
N LEU A 210 10.80 9.72 -7.73
CA LEU A 210 10.89 10.36 -6.42
C LEU A 210 12.02 11.39 -6.40
N ALA A 211 13.20 11.07 -6.94
CA ALA A 211 14.32 12.00 -7.04
C ALA A 211 14.02 13.20 -7.96
N ALA A 212 13.46 12.95 -9.16
CA ALA A 212 13.07 14.01 -10.07
C ALA A 212 12.06 15.00 -9.46
N LYS A 213 11.17 14.50 -8.57
CA LYS A 213 10.15 15.32 -7.91
C LYS A 213 10.66 16.11 -6.71
N SER A 214 11.78 15.71 -6.09
CA SER A 214 12.48 16.49 -5.06
C SER A 214 13.38 17.60 -5.62
N GLY A 215 13.33 17.88 -6.92
CA GLY A 215 14.19 18.85 -7.58
C GLY A 215 15.64 18.39 -7.73
N THR A 216 15.94 17.15 -7.33
CA THR A 216 17.23 16.50 -7.53
C THR A 216 17.14 15.66 -8.81
N THR A 217 17.58 16.24 -9.93
CA THR A 217 17.84 15.44 -11.13
C THR A 217 18.97 14.45 -10.81
N MET A 218 18.61 13.18 -10.60
CA MET A 218 19.62 12.13 -10.53
C MET A 218 20.35 12.09 -11.86
N SER A 219 21.67 12.16 -11.83
CA SER A 219 22.45 11.97 -13.04
C SER A 219 22.20 10.57 -13.61
N GLN A 220 22.44 10.39 -14.91
CA GLN A 220 22.34 9.09 -15.56
C GLN A 220 23.26 8.05 -14.88
N GLU A 221 24.37 8.51 -14.30
CA GLU A 221 25.29 7.73 -13.48
C GLU A 221 24.68 7.32 -12.13
N GLN A 222 24.05 8.26 -11.40
CA GLN A 222 23.36 7.94 -10.15
C GLN A 222 22.20 6.95 -10.37
N THR A 223 21.50 7.09 -11.49
CA THR A 223 20.45 6.17 -11.94
C THR A 223 20.99 4.76 -12.12
N LEU A 224 22.08 4.65 -12.88
CA LEU A 224 22.75 3.38 -13.13
C LEU A 224 23.26 2.74 -11.82
N LEU A 225 23.80 3.54 -10.90
CA LEU A 225 24.25 3.08 -9.59
C LEU A 225 23.11 2.56 -8.73
N SER A 226 21.93 3.19 -8.74
CA SER A 226 20.76 2.68 -8.02
C SER A 226 20.24 1.37 -8.61
N TYR A 227 20.26 1.22 -9.93
CA TYR A 227 19.95 -0.06 -10.60
C TYR A 227 20.94 -1.15 -10.21
N GLN A 228 22.25 -0.88 -10.32
CA GLN A 228 23.30 -1.81 -9.93
C GLN A 228 23.20 -2.19 -8.45
N TRP A 229 22.83 -1.25 -7.59
CA TRP A 229 22.63 -1.50 -6.17
C TRP A 229 21.44 -2.44 -5.90
N LEU A 230 20.31 -2.25 -6.58
CA LEU A 230 19.15 -3.13 -6.47
C LEU A 230 19.42 -4.53 -7.05
N GLU A 231 20.13 -4.64 -8.17
CA GLU A 231 20.57 -5.93 -8.73
C GLU A 231 21.52 -6.65 -7.78
N HIS A 232 22.46 -5.94 -7.17
CA HIS A 232 23.34 -6.49 -6.14
C HIS A 232 22.53 -6.97 -4.92
N ILE A 233 21.54 -6.20 -4.45
CA ILE A 233 20.68 -6.64 -3.35
C ILE A 233 19.94 -7.93 -3.71
N ALA A 234 19.35 -8.02 -4.91
CA ALA A 234 18.65 -9.22 -5.35
C ALA A 234 19.59 -10.44 -5.46
N MET A 235 20.79 -10.23 -5.98
CA MET A 235 21.82 -11.27 -6.11
C MET A 235 22.29 -11.78 -4.74
N TYR A 236 22.55 -10.88 -3.80
CA TYR A 236 23.03 -11.22 -2.46
C TYR A 236 21.92 -11.71 -1.53
N ALA A 237 20.65 -11.33 -1.75
CA ALA A 237 19.52 -11.84 -0.97
C ALA A 237 19.40 -13.38 -1.09
N ASN A 238 19.61 -13.94 -2.28
CA ASN A 238 19.63 -15.39 -2.50
C ASN A 238 20.79 -16.09 -1.76
N GLN A 239 21.97 -15.47 -1.72
CA GLN A 239 23.10 -15.98 -0.96
C GLN A 239 22.84 -15.91 0.56
N ALA A 240 22.20 -14.84 1.02
CA ALA A 240 21.80 -14.64 2.41
C ALA A 240 20.78 -15.69 2.89
N ILE A 241 19.89 -16.19 2.03
CA ILE A 241 18.95 -17.27 2.41
C ILE A 241 19.68 -18.56 2.85
N THR A 242 20.88 -18.80 2.33
CA THR A 242 21.64 -20.05 2.58
C THR A 242 22.72 -19.91 3.66
N ASN A 243 23.08 -18.69 4.06
CA ASN A 243 24.15 -18.43 5.02
C ASN A 243 23.73 -17.36 6.05
N SER A 244 23.48 -17.76 7.28
CA SER A 244 22.98 -16.89 8.35
C SER A 244 23.94 -15.77 8.76
N ASN A 245 25.26 -16.01 8.70
CA ASN A 245 26.25 -14.99 9.03
C ASN A 245 26.32 -13.93 7.92
N PHE A 246 26.28 -14.37 6.66
CA PHE A 246 26.18 -13.47 5.51
C PHE A 246 24.87 -12.68 5.52
N ALA A 247 23.74 -13.34 5.82
CA ALA A 247 22.44 -12.67 5.96
C ALA A 247 22.47 -11.54 6.98
N LYS A 248 23.08 -11.77 8.15
CA LYS A 248 23.18 -10.76 9.20
C LYS A 248 23.98 -9.55 8.74
N SER A 249 25.15 -9.75 8.15
CA SER A 249 25.99 -8.65 7.64
C SER A 249 25.35 -7.93 6.44
N PHE A 250 24.68 -8.67 5.57
CA PHE A 250 23.96 -8.14 4.42
C PHE A 250 22.77 -7.26 4.85
N LEU A 251 21.95 -7.75 5.79
CA LEU A 251 20.84 -6.99 6.36
C LEU A 251 21.32 -5.75 7.14
N GLN A 252 22.43 -5.83 7.86
CA GLN A 252 23.06 -4.67 8.50
C GLN A 252 23.50 -3.61 7.48
N GLY A 253 24.05 -4.05 6.34
CA GLY A 253 24.41 -3.18 5.22
C GLY A 253 23.19 -2.48 4.60
N ILE A 254 22.11 -3.24 4.34
CA ILE A 254 20.84 -2.70 3.85
C ILE A 254 20.27 -1.69 4.86
N ASN A 255 20.20 -2.05 6.15
CA ASN A 255 19.63 -1.18 7.17
C ASN A 255 20.40 0.15 7.25
N LYS A 256 21.73 0.12 7.26
CA LYS A 256 22.57 1.33 7.27
C LYS A 256 22.36 2.20 6.02
N ALA A 257 22.17 1.58 4.85
CA ALA A 257 21.88 2.30 3.61
C ALA A 257 20.48 2.91 3.60
N LEU A 258 19.48 2.20 4.14
CA LEU A 258 18.12 2.68 4.31
C LEU A 258 18.05 3.83 5.33
N GLU A 259 18.71 3.72 6.48
CA GLU A 259 18.80 4.79 7.48
C GLU A 259 19.41 6.07 6.90
N LYS A 260 20.49 5.92 6.12
CA LYS A 260 21.12 7.04 5.42
C LYS A 260 20.14 7.66 4.40
N SER A 261 19.49 6.84 3.58
CA SER A 261 18.54 7.30 2.57
C SER A 261 17.30 7.97 3.19
N ALA A 262 16.80 7.44 4.30
CA ALA A 262 15.69 8.01 5.06
C ALA A 262 16.08 9.36 5.68
N ALA A 263 17.30 9.48 6.24
CA ALA A 263 17.80 10.75 6.75
C ALA A 263 17.97 11.81 5.65
N ASP A 264 18.46 11.42 4.47
CA ASP A 264 18.60 12.32 3.32
C ASP A 264 17.22 12.76 2.77
N LEU A 265 16.26 11.84 2.69
CA LEU A 265 14.87 12.14 2.31
C LEU A 265 14.16 13.04 3.33
N ARG A 266 14.38 12.83 4.63
CA ARG A 266 13.80 13.64 5.71
C ARG A 266 14.29 15.09 5.64
N ARG A 267 15.60 15.29 5.44
CA ARG A 267 16.18 16.63 5.23
C ARG A 267 15.62 17.34 4.00
N LEU A 268 15.34 16.59 2.93
CA LEU A 268 14.70 17.12 1.74
C LEU A 268 13.25 17.55 2.02
N PHE A 269 12.49 16.77 2.77
CA PHE A 269 11.13 17.12 3.19
C PHE A 269 11.09 18.38 4.06
N GLU A 270 11.96 18.48 5.07
CA GLU A 270 12.09 19.67 5.91
C GLU A 270 12.41 20.92 5.06
N LYS A 271 13.27 20.76 4.05
CA LYS A 271 13.61 21.84 3.12
C LYS A 271 12.43 22.25 2.23
N VAL A 272 11.64 21.30 1.74
CA VAL A 272 10.43 21.57 0.94
C VAL A 272 9.36 22.26 1.78
N GLU A 273 9.14 21.82 3.03
CA GLU A 273 8.20 22.47 3.95
C GLU A 273 8.58 23.92 4.24
N THR A 274 9.88 24.20 4.46
CA THR A 274 10.36 25.57 4.65
C THR A 274 10.14 26.46 3.42
N MET A 275 10.30 25.91 2.20
CA MET A 275 10.10 26.66 0.97
C MET A 275 8.62 26.97 0.69
N THR A 276 7.69 26.10 1.12
CA THR A 276 6.25 26.34 0.98
C THR A 276 5.66 27.34 1.97
N MET A 277 6.35 27.63 3.08
CA MET A 277 5.90 28.65 4.04
C MET A 277 6.39 30.07 3.72
N GLU A 278 7.35 30.22 2.80
CA GLU A 278 7.91 31.51 2.39
C GLU A 278 7.21 32.13 1.15
N THR A 279 6.20 31.44 0.59
CA THR A 279 5.34 31.89 -0.54
C THR A 279 3.89 32.06 -0.13
#